data_AF-B1VR22-F1
#
_entry.id   AF-B1VR22-F1
#
_cell.length_a   1.000
_cell.length_b   1.000
_cell.length_c   1.000
_cell.angle_alpha   90.00
_cell.angle_beta   90.00
_cell.angle_gamma   90.00
#
_symmetry.space_group_name_H-M   'P 1'
#
loop_
_entity.id
_entity.type
_entity.pdbx_description
1 polymer ?
#
loop_
_entity_poly.entity_id
_entity_poly.type
_entity_poly.pdbx_seq_one_letter_code
_entity_poly.pdbx_strand_id
1 'polypeptide(L)'
;MTKKRSVDIRDKVIHQGIANDAAWVGRLAADFENNELDECIGVASFCVMPYIALFVHESYAKLASIDPALAGLLSGDFQAIVARSRHSLKLFEDTKRRIPGQLEYFRDEIFTAHANYFTGNVSSDFRHLETDLGLFFYASRLVSTSHVANFHLGISPRETLAMTGQEMMNFSEQYGRYFGYLGAQVPVEGGATFFSRMDPRKMGEVGNDVHSTAYYANVFDSPENLDLNALLTVFRCMVNFASTALSSSGSEGVVDYTEFKIKFLTVYQVLASLEVLRSDSEYSLTSRSDRALQGILDAPAARAVMDRSARPFRNTLMHYNLDRRLDLSKVDLASPVFNLASAYYPDCRDFGDLVDMIEMVLVQTSAAIDDWAES
;
A
#
# COMPACT_ATOMS: atom_id res chain seq x y z
N MET A 1 -6.64 39.72 26.63
CA MET A 1 -5.94 38.51 27.10
C MET A 1 -6.58 37.29 26.46
N THR A 2 -6.08 36.87 25.31
CA THR A 2 -6.51 35.67 24.60
C THR A 2 -6.00 34.46 25.38
N LYS A 3 -6.91 33.67 25.96
CA LYS A 3 -6.58 32.39 26.61
C LYS A 3 -5.84 31.54 25.57
N LYS A 4 -4.54 31.31 25.76
CA LYS A 4 -3.73 30.37 24.98
C LYS A 4 -4.38 28.99 25.21
N ARG A 5 -5.26 28.57 24.31
CA ARG A 5 -5.91 27.26 24.36
C ARG A 5 -4.76 26.26 24.33
N SER A 6 -4.53 25.50 25.41
CA SER A 6 -3.53 24.44 25.37
C SER A 6 -3.91 23.51 24.23
N VAL A 7 -3.05 23.36 23.24
CA VAL A 7 -3.30 22.48 22.09
C VAL A 7 -3.56 21.08 22.65
N ASP A 8 -4.73 20.52 22.31
CA ASP A 8 -5.15 19.18 22.71
C ASP A 8 -4.08 18.17 22.25
N ILE A 9 -3.73 17.20 23.09
CA ILE A 9 -2.78 16.13 22.74
C ILE A 9 -3.23 15.39 21.49
N ARG A 10 -4.55 15.29 21.24
CA ARG A 10 -5.13 14.70 20.04
C ARG A 10 -4.75 15.49 18.79
N ASP A 11 -4.86 16.81 18.84
CA ASP A 11 -4.45 17.68 17.73
C ASP A 11 -2.94 17.55 17.49
N LYS A 12 -2.14 17.46 18.56
CA LYS A 12 -0.68 17.25 18.42
C LYS A 12 -0.33 15.92 17.75
N VAL A 13 -1.01 14.83 18.08
CA VAL A 13 -0.81 13.54 17.41
C VAL A 13 -1.19 13.63 15.93
N ILE A 14 -2.29 14.30 15.59
CA ILE A 14 -2.68 14.53 14.19
C ILE A 14 -1.58 15.30 13.44
N HIS A 15 -1.14 16.44 13.99
CA HIS A 15 -0.12 17.26 13.35
C HIS A 15 1.23 16.54 13.24
N GLN A 16 1.67 15.83 14.29
CA GLN A 16 2.93 15.10 14.25
C GLN A 16 2.89 13.91 13.27
N GLY A 17 1.78 13.17 13.21
CA GLY A 17 1.60 12.08 12.25
C GLY A 17 1.63 12.58 10.80
N ILE A 18 0.95 13.69 10.51
CA ILE A 18 0.98 14.34 9.19
C ILE A 18 2.40 14.84 8.86
N ALA A 19 3.09 15.47 9.82
CA ALA A 19 4.44 15.97 9.63
C ALA A 19 5.45 14.84 9.38
N ASN A 20 5.33 13.70 10.07
CA ASN A 20 6.17 12.53 9.84
C ASN A 20 6.00 11.97 8.41
N ASP A 21 4.75 11.82 7.96
CA ASP A 21 4.45 11.35 6.60
C ASP A 21 4.95 12.33 5.54
N ALA A 22 4.74 13.65 5.73
CA ALA A 22 5.23 14.68 4.81
C ALA A 22 6.77 14.71 4.74
N ALA A 23 7.44 14.64 5.89
CA ALA A 23 8.90 14.57 5.94
C ALA A 23 9.43 13.31 5.25
N TRP A 24 8.75 12.17 5.41
CA TRP A 24 9.13 10.93 4.73
C TRP A 24 8.98 11.04 3.21
N VAL A 25 7.93 11.68 2.69
CA VAL A 25 7.78 11.91 1.24
C VAL A 25 8.91 12.80 0.69
N GLY A 26 9.31 13.83 1.42
CA GLY A 26 10.46 14.67 1.03
C GLY A 26 11.78 13.90 1.00
N ARG A 27 12.00 13.01 1.98
CA ARG A 27 13.14 12.08 2.00
C ARG A 27 13.08 11.08 0.83
N LEU A 28 11.92 10.49 0.57
CA LEU A 28 11.74 9.56 -0.53
C LEU A 28 12.04 10.23 -1.88
N ALA A 29 11.60 11.48 -2.07
CA ALA A 29 11.92 12.25 -3.26
C ALA A 29 13.43 12.43 -3.45
N ALA A 30 14.17 12.70 -2.38
CA ALA A 30 15.64 12.78 -2.43
C ALA A 30 16.28 11.43 -2.80
N ASP A 31 15.76 10.32 -2.28
CA ASP A 31 16.26 8.99 -2.63
C ASP A 31 15.95 8.62 -4.09
N PHE A 32 14.84 9.10 -4.67
CA PHE A 32 14.52 8.93 -6.09
C PHE A 32 15.43 9.74 -7.03
N GLU A 33 16.20 10.69 -6.54
CA GLU A 33 17.22 11.38 -7.34
C GLU A 33 18.53 10.57 -7.45
N ASN A 34 18.63 9.42 -6.77
CA ASN A 34 19.81 8.57 -6.86
C ASN A 34 19.80 7.72 -8.14
N ASN A 35 20.56 8.16 -9.15
CA ASN A 35 20.71 7.46 -10.44
C ASN A 35 21.22 6.01 -10.33
N GLU A 36 21.88 5.62 -9.23
CA GLU A 36 22.30 4.23 -9.02
C GLU A 36 21.11 3.27 -8.84
N LEU A 37 19.93 3.80 -8.54
CA LEU A 37 18.71 3.06 -8.26
C LEU A 37 17.63 3.23 -9.33
N ASP A 38 17.95 3.80 -10.49
CA ASP A 38 17.00 4.13 -11.57
C ASP A 38 16.12 2.93 -11.97
N GLU A 39 16.69 1.73 -12.02
CA GLU A 39 15.97 0.49 -12.36
C GLU A 39 14.87 0.14 -11.35
N CYS A 40 14.99 0.59 -10.10
CA CYS A 40 14.02 0.35 -9.03
C CYS A 40 12.91 1.40 -8.98
N ILE A 41 13.15 2.63 -9.47
CA ILE A 41 12.29 3.80 -9.22
C ILE A 41 10.86 3.53 -9.68
N GLY A 42 10.68 3.04 -10.91
CA GLY A 42 9.34 2.84 -11.48
C GLY A 42 8.50 1.87 -10.65
N VAL A 43 9.05 0.69 -10.35
CA VAL A 43 8.36 -0.34 -9.56
C VAL A 43 8.12 0.12 -8.13
N ALA A 44 9.13 0.69 -7.47
CA ALA A 44 8.99 1.20 -6.11
C ALA A 44 7.92 2.30 -6.02
N SER A 45 7.89 3.22 -6.99
CA SER A 45 6.89 4.28 -7.09
C SER A 45 5.48 3.72 -7.17
N PHE A 46 5.24 2.70 -8.00
CA PHE A 46 3.92 2.06 -8.08
C PHE A 46 3.51 1.41 -6.75
N CYS A 47 4.45 0.79 -6.04
CA CYS A 47 4.17 0.15 -4.75
C CYS A 47 3.84 1.16 -3.64
N VAL A 48 4.47 2.33 -3.63
CA VAL A 48 4.26 3.33 -2.56
C VAL A 48 3.17 4.37 -2.86
N MET A 49 2.83 4.59 -4.14
CA MET A 49 1.85 5.59 -4.56
C MET A 49 0.50 5.52 -3.80
N PRO A 50 -0.12 4.34 -3.58
CA PRO A 50 -1.38 4.29 -2.85
C PRO A 50 -1.26 4.77 -1.39
N TYR A 51 -0.09 4.63 -0.76
CA TYR A 51 0.17 5.17 0.58
C TYR A 51 0.41 6.67 0.56
N ILE A 52 1.10 7.19 -0.45
CA ILE A 52 1.24 8.63 -0.65
C ILE A 52 -0.15 9.26 -0.84
N ALA A 53 -1.01 8.65 -1.66
CA ALA A 53 -2.40 9.06 -1.82
C ALA A 53 -3.19 8.98 -0.50
N LEU A 54 -2.97 7.94 0.31
CA LEU A 54 -3.53 7.86 1.67
C LEU A 54 -3.14 9.08 2.52
N PHE A 55 -1.87 9.45 2.52
CA PHE A 55 -1.39 10.57 3.33
C PHE A 55 -2.02 11.89 2.87
N VAL A 56 -2.08 12.14 1.56
CA VAL A 56 -2.77 13.32 1.01
C VAL A 56 -4.23 13.33 1.41
N HIS A 57 -4.96 12.24 1.14
CA HIS A 57 -6.40 12.18 1.39
C HIS A 57 -6.75 12.45 2.86
N GLU A 58 -6.06 11.77 3.77
CA GLU A 58 -6.37 11.82 5.20
C GLU A 58 -5.89 13.12 5.83
N SER A 59 -4.71 13.64 5.44
CA SER A 59 -4.22 14.94 5.94
C SER A 59 -5.07 16.10 5.39
N TYR A 60 -5.47 16.06 4.12
CA TYR A 60 -6.33 17.08 3.52
C TYR A 60 -7.68 17.15 4.25
N ALA A 61 -8.29 15.99 4.54
CA ALA A 61 -9.54 15.92 5.29
C ALA A 61 -9.44 16.53 6.70
N LYS A 62 -8.26 16.55 7.32
CA LYS A 62 -8.04 17.21 8.63
C LYS A 62 -7.81 18.70 8.49
N LEU A 63 -7.00 19.09 7.53
CA LEU A 63 -6.43 20.44 7.47
C LEU A 63 -7.27 21.40 6.61
N ALA A 64 -7.98 20.93 5.57
CA ALA A 64 -8.67 21.80 4.62
C ALA A 64 -9.74 22.70 5.27
N SER A 65 -10.32 22.29 6.39
CA SER A 65 -11.32 23.10 7.13
C SER A 65 -10.71 24.24 7.95
N ILE A 66 -9.41 24.17 8.24
CA ILE A 66 -8.69 25.13 9.09
C ILE A 66 -7.58 25.87 8.33
N ASP A 67 -7.20 25.39 7.15
CA ASP A 67 -6.20 25.99 6.27
C ASP A 67 -6.79 26.19 4.85
N PRO A 68 -7.34 27.38 4.56
CA PRO A 68 -7.89 27.70 3.24
C PRO A 68 -6.85 27.70 2.11
N ALA A 69 -5.57 27.95 2.42
CA ALA A 69 -4.53 27.93 1.40
C ALA A 69 -4.25 26.49 0.94
N LEU A 70 -4.20 25.53 1.88
CA LEU A 70 -4.14 24.11 1.55
C LEU A 70 -5.32 23.66 0.67
N ALA A 71 -6.53 24.14 0.97
CA ALA A 71 -7.74 23.77 0.23
C ALA A 71 -7.66 24.16 -1.26
N GLY A 72 -6.96 25.25 -1.58
CA GLY A 72 -6.76 25.73 -2.95
C GLY A 72 -5.59 25.10 -3.71
N LEU A 73 -4.75 24.27 -3.08
CA LEU A 73 -3.59 23.66 -3.75
C LEU A 73 -3.94 22.51 -4.69
N LEU A 74 -5.00 21.76 -4.37
CA LEU A 74 -5.35 20.53 -5.07
C LEU A 74 -6.52 20.76 -6.01
N SER A 75 -6.34 20.43 -7.29
CA SER A 75 -7.43 20.41 -8.25
C SER A 75 -8.49 19.36 -7.87
N GLY A 76 -9.75 19.58 -8.29
CA GLY A 76 -10.84 18.63 -8.01
C GLY A 76 -10.57 17.23 -8.60
N ASP A 77 -10.01 17.19 -9.81
CA ASP A 77 -9.66 15.93 -10.48
C ASP A 77 -8.55 15.18 -9.73
N PHE A 78 -7.53 15.90 -9.25
CA PHE A 78 -6.47 15.30 -8.43
C PHE A 78 -7.01 14.74 -7.11
N GLN A 79 -7.90 15.48 -6.43
CA GLN A 79 -8.54 14.99 -5.22
C GLN A 79 -9.35 13.70 -5.49
N ALA A 80 -10.02 13.60 -6.64
CA ALA A 80 -10.76 12.40 -7.03
C ALA A 80 -9.83 11.21 -7.32
N ILE A 81 -8.70 11.44 -8.02
CA ILE A 81 -7.68 10.41 -8.26
C ILE A 81 -7.09 9.92 -6.93
N VAL A 82 -6.66 10.84 -6.08
CA VAL A 82 -6.12 10.55 -4.73
C VAL A 82 -7.14 9.75 -3.91
N ALA A 83 -8.42 10.13 -3.93
CA ALA A 83 -9.46 9.41 -3.22
C ALA A 83 -9.64 7.97 -3.73
N ARG A 84 -9.62 7.75 -5.06
CA ARG A 84 -9.70 6.40 -5.66
C ARG A 84 -8.47 5.57 -5.31
N SER A 85 -7.27 6.14 -5.44
CA SER A 85 -6.01 5.50 -5.07
C SER A 85 -6.00 5.11 -3.59
N ARG A 86 -6.35 6.01 -2.68
CA ARG A 86 -6.51 5.73 -1.23
C ARG A 86 -7.59 4.68 -0.94
N HIS A 87 -8.67 4.61 -1.73
CA HIS A 87 -9.72 3.61 -1.53
C HIS A 87 -9.32 2.23 -2.07
N SER A 88 -8.39 2.13 -3.02
CA SER A 88 -7.84 0.84 -3.45
C SER A 88 -7.17 0.08 -2.29
N LEU A 89 -6.56 0.80 -1.33
CA LEU A 89 -6.04 0.23 -0.08
C LEU A 89 -7.11 -0.30 0.88
N LYS A 90 -8.41 -0.22 0.56
CA LYS A 90 -9.42 -0.92 1.35
C LYS A 90 -9.62 -2.37 0.91
N LEU A 91 -9.19 -2.72 -0.31
CA LEU A 91 -9.34 -4.08 -0.85
C LEU A 91 -10.80 -4.58 -0.62
N PHE A 92 -10.98 -5.69 0.10
CA PHE A 92 -12.32 -6.23 0.43
C PHE A 92 -13.01 -5.59 1.64
N GLU A 93 -12.32 -4.76 2.44
CA GLU A 93 -12.98 -3.94 3.47
C GLU A 93 -13.74 -2.74 2.87
N ASP A 94 -13.70 -2.51 1.55
CA ASP A 94 -14.49 -1.45 0.93
C ASP A 94 -15.99 -1.80 0.96
N THR A 95 -16.68 -1.35 1.99
CA THR A 95 -18.14 -1.52 2.14
C THR A 95 -18.98 -1.01 0.96
N LYS A 96 -18.44 -0.13 0.11
CA LYS A 96 -19.13 0.40 -1.08
C LYS A 96 -19.01 -0.53 -2.28
N ARG A 97 -17.79 -0.96 -2.61
CA ARG A 97 -17.53 -1.85 -3.76
C ARG A 97 -17.76 -3.32 -3.42
N ARG A 98 -17.44 -3.71 -2.18
CA ARG A 98 -17.42 -5.10 -1.68
C ARG A 98 -16.57 -6.00 -2.58
N ILE A 99 -16.63 -7.32 -2.41
CA ILE A 99 -15.92 -8.25 -3.30
C ILE A 99 -16.40 -8.07 -4.76
N PRO A 100 -17.72 -8.12 -5.07
CA PRO A 100 -18.19 -8.09 -6.46
C PRO A 100 -17.68 -6.90 -7.26
N GLY A 101 -17.78 -5.68 -6.71
CA GLY A 101 -17.37 -4.47 -7.44
C GLY A 101 -15.87 -4.37 -7.66
N GLN A 102 -15.03 -5.01 -6.85
CA GLN A 102 -13.59 -5.08 -7.11
C GLN A 102 -13.27 -6.10 -8.21
N LEU A 103 -13.97 -7.23 -8.24
CA LEU A 103 -13.83 -8.25 -9.28
C LEU A 103 -14.32 -7.74 -10.64
N GLU A 104 -15.48 -7.07 -10.66
CA GLU A 104 -16.01 -6.38 -11.84
C GLU A 104 -15.01 -5.35 -12.38
N TYR A 105 -14.36 -4.57 -11.50
CA TYR A 105 -13.34 -3.60 -11.93
C TYR A 105 -12.13 -4.28 -12.59
N PHE A 106 -11.68 -5.43 -12.08
CA PHE A 106 -10.61 -6.19 -12.75
C PHE A 106 -11.05 -6.72 -14.12
N ARG A 107 -12.22 -7.35 -14.16
CA ARG A 107 -12.77 -8.00 -15.36
C ARG A 107 -13.08 -6.99 -16.46
N ASP A 108 -13.80 -5.94 -16.13
CA ASP A 108 -14.43 -5.07 -17.11
C ASP A 108 -13.56 -3.85 -17.46
N GLU A 109 -12.71 -3.40 -16.53
CA GLU A 109 -11.87 -2.22 -16.73
C GLU A 109 -10.40 -2.59 -16.96
N ILE A 110 -9.75 -3.29 -16.02
CA ILE A 110 -8.30 -3.55 -16.09
C ILE A 110 -7.96 -4.52 -17.23
N PHE A 111 -8.56 -5.73 -17.23
CA PHE A 111 -8.28 -6.74 -18.26
C PHE A 111 -8.62 -6.22 -19.65
N THR A 112 -9.79 -5.61 -19.80
CA THR A 112 -10.24 -5.05 -21.07
C THR A 112 -9.31 -3.96 -21.57
N ALA A 113 -8.86 -3.03 -20.72
CA ALA A 113 -7.96 -1.96 -21.15
C ALA A 113 -6.58 -2.50 -21.57
N HIS A 114 -6.01 -3.40 -20.80
CA HIS A 114 -4.71 -4.01 -21.10
C HIS A 114 -4.74 -4.85 -22.36
N ALA A 115 -5.71 -5.77 -22.48
CA ALA A 115 -5.85 -6.60 -23.66
C ALA A 115 -6.04 -5.75 -24.93
N ASN A 116 -6.89 -4.72 -24.88
CA ASN A 116 -7.13 -3.84 -26.03
C ASN A 116 -5.90 -3.00 -26.42
N TYR A 117 -5.03 -2.68 -25.46
CA TYR A 117 -3.85 -1.86 -25.72
C TYR A 117 -2.68 -2.68 -26.25
N PHE A 118 -2.44 -3.87 -25.67
CA PHE A 118 -1.24 -4.66 -25.95
C PHE A 118 -1.45 -5.83 -26.92
N THR A 119 -2.67 -6.34 -27.07
CA THR A 119 -2.97 -7.53 -27.91
C THR A 119 -3.76 -7.17 -29.17
N GLY A 120 -3.87 -8.12 -30.10
CA GLY A 120 -4.58 -7.94 -31.37
C GLY A 120 -3.78 -7.18 -32.43
N ASN A 121 -2.48 -6.97 -32.21
CA ASN A 121 -1.56 -6.22 -33.06
C ASN A 121 -0.82 -7.10 -34.07
N VAL A 122 -0.80 -8.42 -33.86
CA VAL A 122 -0.12 -9.38 -34.74
C VAL A 122 -1.09 -10.30 -35.50
N SER A 123 -0.59 -10.98 -36.55
CA SER A 123 -1.40 -11.96 -37.29
C SER A 123 -1.82 -13.13 -36.41
N SER A 124 -2.89 -13.83 -36.79
CA SER A 124 -3.47 -14.94 -36.01
C SER A 124 -2.46 -15.98 -35.56
N ASP A 125 -1.45 -16.25 -36.38
CA ASP A 125 -0.45 -17.30 -36.15
C ASP A 125 0.52 -16.94 -35.02
N PHE A 126 0.68 -15.65 -34.70
CA PHE A 126 1.58 -15.14 -33.67
C PHE A 126 0.87 -14.57 -32.44
N ARG A 127 -0.47 -14.60 -32.38
CA ARG A 127 -1.23 -14.05 -31.24
C ARG A 127 -0.86 -14.67 -29.89
N HIS A 128 -0.42 -15.92 -29.89
CA HIS A 128 0.03 -16.61 -28.68
C HIS A 128 1.33 -16.03 -28.08
N LEU A 129 2.03 -15.16 -28.81
CA LEU A 129 3.22 -14.43 -28.34
C LEU A 129 2.87 -13.04 -27.77
N GLU A 130 1.62 -12.58 -27.92
CA GLU A 130 1.19 -11.31 -27.36
C GLU A 130 1.04 -11.42 -25.84
N THR A 131 1.48 -10.38 -25.14
CA THR A 131 1.45 -10.27 -23.69
C THR A 131 0.75 -8.97 -23.30
N ASP A 132 0.03 -8.98 -22.20
CA ASP A 132 -0.74 -7.83 -21.70
C ASP A 132 -0.51 -7.56 -20.21
N LEU A 133 0.32 -8.39 -19.56
CA LEU A 133 0.64 -8.31 -18.14
C LEU A 133 2.15 -8.31 -17.91
N GLY A 134 2.70 -7.16 -17.52
CA GLY A 134 4.04 -7.08 -16.95
C GLY A 134 4.09 -7.55 -15.50
N LEU A 135 5.11 -8.35 -15.16
CA LEU A 135 5.40 -8.88 -13.82
C LEU A 135 6.69 -8.26 -13.27
N PHE A 136 6.63 -7.72 -12.04
CA PHE A 136 7.78 -7.04 -11.43
C PHE A 136 8.20 -7.74 -10.14
N PHE A 137 9.45 -8.18 -10.11
CA PHE A 137 10.01 -8.93 -8.99
C PHE A 137 11.11 -8.14 -8.27
N TYR A 138 11.19 -8.32 -6.97
CA TYR A 138 12.31 -7.88 -6.15
C TYR A 138 12.69 -8.99 -5.16
N ALA A 139 13.97 -9.32 -5.08
CA ALA A 139 14.49 -10.44 -4.30
C ALA A 139 13.73 -11.76 -4.59
N SER A 140 13.50 -12.04 -5.87
CA SER A 140 12.76 -13.21 -6.39
C SER A 140 11.28 -13.31 -5.96
N ARG A 141 10.71 -12.27 -5.35
CA ARG A 141 9.28 -12.22 -5.01
C ARG A 141 8.53 -11.25 -5.90
N LEU A 142 7.33 -11.60 -6.32
CA LEU A 142 6.46 -10.71 -7.09
C LEU A 142 6.03 -9.55 -6.20
N VAL A 143 6.47 -8.33 -6.51
CA VAL A 143 6.17 -7.12 -5.73
C VAL A 143 5.17 -6.19 -6.42
N SER A 144 5.00 -6.32 -7.73
CA SER A 144 3.99 -5.60 -8.49
C SER A 144 3.67 -6.31 -9.81
N THR A 145 2.56 -5.91 -10.43
CA THR A 145 2.27 -6.17 -11.84
C THR A 145 1.72 -4.89 -12.46
N SER A 146 1.70 -4.82 -13.79
CA SER A 146 1.09 -3.67 -14.48
C SER A 146 -0.41 -3.51 -14.13
N HIS A 147 -1.13 -4.60 -13.90
CA HIS A 147 -2.52 -4.57 -13.39
C HIS A 147 -2.60 -4.06 -11.95
N VAL A 148 -1.71 -4.50 -11.06
CA VAL A 148 -1.67 -4.05 -9.65
C VAL A 148 -1.35 -2.56 -9.57
N ALA A 149 -0.41 -2.08 -10.40
CA ALA A 149 -0.12 -0.66 -10.53
C ALA A 149 -1.38 0.12 -10.95
N ASN A 150 -2.05 -0.31 -12.03
CA ASN A 150 -3.28 0.33 -12.50
C ASN A 150 -4.42 0.31 -11.47
N PHE A 151 -4.55 -0.77 -10.69
CA PHE A 151 -5.52 -0.86 -9.60
C PHE A 151 -5.28 0.21 -8.53
N HIS A 152 -4.02 0.50 -8.21
CA HIS A 152 -3.65 1.43 -7.13
C HIS A 152 -3.49 2.89 -7.55
N LEU A 153 -3.25 3.20 -8.83
CA LEU A 153 -2.99 4.58 -9.28
C LEU A 153 -4.19 5.52 -9.12
N GLY A 154 -5.42 4.98 -9.06
CA GLY A 154 -6.64 5.79 -8.96
C GLY A 154 -6.99 6.54 -10.25
N ILE A 155 -6.31 6.24 -11.35
CA ILE A 155 -6.59 6.70 -12.72
C ILE A 155 -7.25 5.55 -13.46
N SER A 156 -8.16 5.81 -14.41
CA SER A 156 -8.76 4.71 -15.15
C SER A 156 -7.68 3.97 -15.97
N PRO A 157 -7.76 2.63 -16.14
CA PRO A 157 -6.71 1.89 -16.82
C PRO A 157 -6.43 2.38 -18.24
N ARG A 158 -7.47 2.80 -18.97
CA ARG A 158 -7.34 3.38 -20.32
C ARG A 158 -6.61 4.71 -20.31
N GLU A 159 -6.92 5.59 -19.37
CA GLU A 159 -6.22 6.88 -19.22
C GLU A 159 -4.77 6.67 -18.82
N THR A 160 -4.48 5.75 -17.90
CA THR A 160 -3.10 5.43 -17.50
C THR A 160 -2.27 4.95 -18.69
N LEU A 161 -2.79 4.02 -19.49
CA LEU A 161 -2.07 3.47 -20.65
C LEU A 161 -1.87 4.50 -21.77
N ALA A 162 -2.77 5.49 -21.87
CA ALA A 162 -2.66 6.60 -22.81
C ALA A 162 -1.84 7.79 -22.28
N MET A 163 -1.45 7.77 -21.00
CA MET A 163 -0.86 8.91 -20.33
C MET A 163 0.54 9.24 -20.85
N THR A 164 0.76 10.51 -21.16
CA THR A 164 2.07 11.03 -21.54
C THR A 164 2.96 11.26 -20.32
N GLY A 165 4.28 11.30 -20.54
CA GLY A 165 5.24 11.66 -19.48
C GLY A 165 4.97 13.04 -18.87
N GLN A 166 4.46 14.00 -19.65
CA GLN A 166 4.12 15.34 -19.16
C GLN A 166 2.90 15.31 -18.23
N GLU A 167 1.89 14.49 -18.53
CA GLU A 167 0.72 14.32 -17.67
C GLU A 167 1.09 13.65 -16.35
N MET A 168 1.94 12.61 -16.40
CA MET A 168 2.51 11.99 -15.20
C MET A 168 3.31 13.01 -14.36
N MET A 169 4.11 13.85 -15.01
CA MET A 169 4.87 14.91 -14.33
C MET A 169 3.95 15.93 -13.65
N ASN A 170 2.92 16.41 -14.35
CA ASN A 170 1.93 17.35 -13.78
C ASN A 170 1.20 16.75 -12.57
N PHE A 171 0.93 15.44 -12.61
CA PHE A 171 0.33 14.71 -11.51
C PHE A 171 1.29 14.61 -10.30
N SER A 172 2.54 14.22 -10.53
CA SER A 172 3.58 14.17 -9.51
C SER A 172 3.89 15.54 -8.89
N GLU A 173 3.86 16.62 -9.69
CA GLU A 173 4.03 17.99 -9.19
C GLU A 173 2.95 18.38 -8.19
N GLN A 174 1.70 17.92 -8.34
CA GLN A 174 0.63 18.21 -7.38
C GLN A 174 0.91 17.54 -6.02
N TYR A 175 1.43 16.31 -6.00
CA TYR A 175 1.93 15.70 -4.76
C TYR A 175 3.07 16.52 -4.16
N GLY A 176 4.07 16.90 -4.97
CA GLY A 176 5.22 17.70 -4.52
C GLY A 176 4.81 19.04 -3.91
N ARG A 177 3.93 19.79 -4.57
CA ARG A 177 3.38 21.06 -4.06
C ARG A 177 2.63 20.86 -2.75
N TYR A 178 1.83 19.80 -2.65
CA TYR A 178 1.07 19.49 -1.45
C TYR A 178 1.98 19.19 -0.25
N PHE A 179 2.94 18.27 -0.40
CA PHE A 179 3.84 17.92 0.70
C PHE A 179 4.85 19.03 1.00
N GLY A 180 5.31 19.77 -0.01
CA GLY A 180 6.13 20.97 0.20
C GLY A 180 5.41 22.01 1.04
N TYR A 181 4.09 22.21 0.83
CA TYR A 181 3.27 23.07 1.69
C TYR A 181 3.15 22.55 3.13
N LEU A 182 3.08 21.23 3.32
CA LEU A 182 3.11 20.59 4.64
C LEU A 182 4.51 20.61 5.30
N GLY A 183 5.51 21.19 4.66
CA GLY A 183 6.86 21.36 5.19
C GLY A 183 7.83 20.25 4.84
N ALA A 184 7.48 19.36 3.90
CA ALA A 184 8.44 18.38 3.38
C ALA A 184 9.67 19.10 2.79
N GLN A 185 10.85 18.59 3.12
CA GLN A 185 12.13 19.05 2.59
C GLN A 185 12.78 17.89 1.84
N VAL A 186 13.50 18.20 0.75
CA VAL A 186 14.29 17.24 -0.02
C VAL A 186 15.75 17.40 0.42
N PRO A 187 16.30 16.51 1.27
CA PRO A 187 17.65 16.66 1.76
C PRO A 187 18.68 16.43 0.66
N VAL A 188 19.76 17.24 0.65
CA VAL A 188 20.82 17.16 -0.37
C VAL A 188 21.65 15.87 -0.25
N GLU A 189 21.77 15.32 0.97
CA GLU A 189 22.60 14.13 1.25
C GLU A 189 21.84 12.80 1.03
N GLY A 190 20.61 12.86 0.51
CA GLY A 190 19.71 11.72 0.42
C GLY A 190 18.72 11.64 1.60
N GLY A 191 17.68 10.84 1.42
CA GLY A 191 16.55 10.72 2.35
C GLY A 191 16.64 9.54 3.32
N ALA A 192 17.49 8.56 3.05
CA ALA A 192 17.66 7.38 3.91
C ALA A 192 16.35 6.60 4.18
N THR A 193 15.40 6.62 3.24
CA THR A 193 14.19 5.78 3.25
C THR A 193 14.52 4.36 2.78
N PHE A 194 13.53 3.47 2.76
CA PHE A 194 13.66 2.13 2.21
C PHE A 194 14.30 2.11 0.82
N PHE A 195 14.04 3.13 -0.01
CA PHE A 195 14.52 3.16 -1.39
C PHE A 195 16.05 3.20 -1.45
N SER A 196 16.69 4.04 -0.63
CA SER A 196 18.16 4.08 -0.50
C SER A 196 18.80 2.75 -0.09
N ARG A 197 18.01 1.81 0.44
CA ARG A 197 18.45 0.48 0.90
C ARG A 197 18.11 -0.63 -0.08
N MET A 198 17.46 -0.32 -1.20
CA MET A 198 17.18 -1.30 -2.24
C MET A 198 18.48 -1.68 -2.97
N ASP A 199 18.55 -2.93 -3.43
CA ASP A 199 19.65 -3.42 -4.26
C ASP A 199 19.13 -3.64 -5.68
N PRO A 200 19.51 -2.82 -6.69
CA PRO A 200 19.06 -2.99 -8.07
C PRO A 200 19.32 -4.39 -8.63
N ARG A 201 20.38 -5.07 -8.18
CA ARG A 201 20.71 -6.44 -8.61
C ARG A 201 19.69 -7.48 -8.14
N LYS A 202 18.83 -7.13 -7.19
CA LYS A 202 17.71 -7.98 -6.74
C LYS A 202 16.44 -7.74 -7.54
N MET A 203 16.39 -6.74 -8.42
CA MET A 203 15.29 -6.61 -9.37
C MET A 203 15.30 -7.82 -10.31
N GLY A 204 14.13 -8.39 -10.54
CA GLY A 204 13.98 -9.45 -11.53
C GLY A 204 14.20 -8.93 -12.95
N GLU A 205 14.43 -9.86 -13.88
CA GLU A 205 14.58 -9.52 -15.29
C GLU A 205 13.32 -8.84 -15.84
N VAL A 206 13.49 -7.65 -16.41
CA VAL A 206 12.45 -6.92 -17.14
C VAL A 206 12.20 -7.63 -18.47
N GLY A 207 10.93 -7.82 -18.85
CA GLY A 207 10.54 -8.44 -20.13
C GLY A 207 10.00 -9.86 -20.04
N ASN A 208 9.80 -10.40 -18.82
CA ASN A 208 9.01 -11.62 -18.59
C ASN A 208 7.51 -11.31 -18.56
N ASP A 209 7.05 -10.53 -19.54
CA ASP A 209 5.64 -10.21 -19.68
C ASP A 209 4.90 -11.48 -20.09
N VAL A 210 3.67 -11.61 -19.61
CA VAL A 210 2.84 -12.80 -19.83
C VAL A 210 1.47 -12.39 -20.31
N HIS A 211 0.72 -13.36 -20.83
CA HIS A 211 -0.70 -13.17 -21.05
C HIS A 211 -1.43 -13.33 -19.70
N SER A 212 -2.16 -12.28 -19.32
CA SER A 212 -2.94 -12.16 -18.09
C SER A 212 -3.86 -13.35 -17.83
N THR A 213 -4.63 -13.78 -18.83
CA THR A 213 -5.55 -14.92 -18.72
C THR A 213 -4.81 -16.22 -18.40
N ALA A 214 -3.68 -16.47 -19.07
CA ALA A 214 -2.84 -17.64 -18.80
C ALA A 214 -2.19 -17.57 -17.41
N TYR A 215 -1.72 -16.40 -17.00
CA TYR A 215 -1.13 -16.21 -15.67
C TYR A 215 -2.16 -16.42 -14.55
N TYR A 216 -3.31 -15.71 -14.61
CA TYR A 216 -4.33 -15.79 -13.57
C TYR A 216 -5.08 -17.12 -13.54
N ALA A 217 -5.06 -17.90 -14.62
CA ALA A 217 -5.58 -19.26 -14.62
C ALA A 217 -4.72 -20.24 -13.78
N ASN A 218 -3.46 -19.89 -13.52
CA ASN A 218 -2.46 -20.78 -12.91
C ASN A 218 -2.05 -20.36 -11.49
N VAL A 219 -2.72 -19.38 -10.87
CA VAL A 219 -2.37 -18.91 -9.51
C VAL A 219 -3.57 -18.96 -8.57
N PHE A 220 -3.31 -19.23 -7.29
CA PHE A 220 -4.27 -19.25 -6.18
C PHE A 220 -5.38 -20.29 -6.29
N ASP A 221 -6.51 -19.95 -6.91
CA ASP A 221 -7.71 -20.77 -6.91
C ASP A 221 -7.91 -21.50 -8.25
N SER A 222 -9.14 -21.64 -8.73
CA SER A 222 -9.43 -22.33 -9.98
C SER A 222 -9.21 -21.43 -11.20
N PRO A 223 -8.97 -22.00 -12.40
CA PRO A 223 -8.93 -21.24 -13.65
C PRO A 223 -10.21 -20.48 -14.00
N GLU A 224 -11.33 -20.81 -13.34
CA GLU A 224 -12.63 -20.13 -13.54
C GLU A 224 -12.71 -18.81 -12.77
N ASN A 225 -11.79 -18.56 -11.83
CA ASN A 225 -11.80 -17.42 -10.90
C ASN A 225 -10.70 -16.38 -11.22
N LEU A 226 -10.52 -16.03 -12.50
CA LEU A 226 -9.41 -15.18 -12.98
C LEU A 226 -9.35 -13.79 -12.30
N ASP A 227 -10.49 -13.14 -12.12
CA ASP A 227 -10.59 -11.83 -11.48
C ASP A 227 -10.29 -11.88 -9.98
N LEU A 228 -10.74 -12.94 -9.29
CA LEU A 228 -10.36 -13.20 -7.91
C LEU A 228 -8.86 -13.47 -7.79
N ASN A 229 -8.31 -14.31 -8.66
CA ASN A 229 -6.88 -14.62 -8.68
C ASN A 229 -6.04 -13.36 -8.93
N ALA A 230 -6.49 -12.47 -9.82
CA ALA A 230 -5.84 -11.19 -10.04
C ALA A 230 -5.86 -10.26 -8.83
N LEU A 231 -6.97 -10.24 -8.08
CA LEU A 231 -7.06 -9.46 -6.85
C LEU A 231 -6.26 -10.07 -5.70
N LEU A 232 -6.18 -11.40 -5.60
CA LEU A 232 -5.25 -12.07 -4.69
C LEU A 232 -3.79 -11.80 -5.07
N THR A 233 -3.47 -11.62 -6.35
CA THR A 233 -2.15 -11.14 -6.79
C THR A 233 -1.87 -9.72 -6.27
N VAL A 234 -2.86 -8.83 -6.16
CA VAL A 234 -2.68 -7.53 -5.48
C VAL A 234 -2.21 -7.75 -4.05
N PHE A 235 -2.85 -8.69 -3.32
CA PHE A 235 -2.52 -8.94 -1.92
C PHE A 235 -1.10 -9.48 -1.78
N ARG A 236 -0.73 -10.44 -2.65
CA ARG A 236 0.63 -10.99 -2.78
C ARG A 236 1.65 -9.89 -3.01
N CYS A 237 1.45 -9.04 -4.02
CA CYS A 237 2.35 -7.93 -4.33
C CYS A 237 2.54 -6.98 -3.14
N MET A 238 1.45 -6.62 -2.45
CA MET A 238 1.50 -5.73 -1.29
C MET A 238 2.34 -6.32 -0.15
N VAL A 239 2.07 -7.57 0.27
CA VAL A 239 2.82 -8.19 1.38
C VAL A 239 4.26 -8.52 1.00
N ASN A 240 4.50 -8.89 -0.27
CA ASN A 240 5.85 -9.13 -0.77
C ASN A 240 6.67 -7.85 -0.75
N PHE A 241 6.14 -6.75 -1.29
CA PHE A 241 6.83 -5.46 -1.24
C PHE A 241 7.11 -5.02 0.21
N ALA A 242 6.10 -5.10 1.09
CA ALA A 242 6.26 -4.70 2.49
C ALA A 242 7.24 -5.59 3.28
N SER A 243 7.35 -6.88 2.95
CA SER A 243 8.27 -7.81 3.63
C SER A 243 9.70 -7.76 3.09
N THR A 244 9.89 -7.45 1.80
CA THR A 244 11.23 -7.50 1.17
C THR A 244 11.87 -6.15 0.94
N ALA A 245 11.10 -5.13 0.54
CA ALA A 245 11.65 -3.84 0.11
C ALA A 245 11.66 -2.81 1.25
N LEU A 246 10.61 -2.78 2.06
CA LEU A 246 10.58 -1.94 3.26
C LEU A 246 11.41 -2.63 4.35
N SER A 247 12.68 -2.24 4.56
CA SER A 247 13.47 -2.77 5.69
C SER A 247 13.19 -1.98 6.96
N SER A 248 12.91 -2.66 8.08
CA SER A 248 12.47 -1.99 9.34
C SER A 248 13.56 -1.25 10.12
N SER A 249 14.83 -1.47 9.80
CA SER A 249 15.93 -0.87 10.54
C SER A 249 16.74 0.00 9.60
N GLY A 250 16.78 1.31 9.86
CA GLY A 250 17.85 2.15 9.31
C GLY A 250 19.22 1.66 9.80
N SER A 251 20.30 2.24 9.28
CA SER A 251 21.69 1.95 9.71
C SER A 251 21.92 2.11 11.23
N GLU A 252 21.05 2.86 11.91
CA GLU A 252 21.10 3.12 13.36
C GLU A 252 20.12 2.26 14.18
N GLY A 253 19.38 1.33 13.57
CA GLY A 253 18.39 0.50 14.27
C GLY A 253 17.10 1.23 14.66
N VAL A 254 16.91 2.48 14.23
CA VAL A 254 15.67 3.24 14.43
C VAL A 254 14.67 2.90 13.33
N VAL A 255 13.44 2.62 13.75
CA VAL A 255 12.33 2.32 12.84
C VAL A 255 11.63 3.62 12.44
N ASP A 256 11.49 3.85 11.14
CA ASP A 256 10.80 5.02 10.60
C ASP A 256 9.28 4.90 10.82
N TYR A 257 8.65 5.98 11.30
CA TYR A 257 7.20 6.02 11.57
C TYR A 257 6.36 5.66 10.34
N THR A 258 6.70 6.22 9.19
CA THR A 258 5.91 6.10 7.96
C THR A 258 6.08 4.72 7.36
N GLU A 259 7.31 4.18 7.37
CA GLU A 259 7.57 2.82 6.89
C GLU A 259 6.90 1.76 7.78
N PHE A 260 6.98 1.92 9.10
CA PHE A 260 6.23 1.07 10.03
C PHE A 260 4.72 1.16 9.77
N LYS A 261 4.20 2.38 9.59
CA LYS A 261 2.79 2.61 9.26
C LYS A 261 2.40 1.88 7.98
N ILE A 262 3.19 1.97 6.91
CA ILE A 262 2.93 1.27 5.64
C ILE A 262 2.89 -0.24 5.89
N LYS A 263 3.91 -0.81 6.54
CA LYS A 263 3.97 -2.24 6.87
C LYS A 263 2.76 -2.72 7.65
N PHE A 264 2.44 -2.02 8.74
CA PHE A 264 1.30 -2.34 9.59
C PHE A 264 -0.01 -2.31 8.81
N LEU A 265 -0.25 -1.24 8.05
CA LEU A 265 -1.48 -1.09 7.27
C LEU A 265 -1.58 -2.14 6.17
N THR A 266 -0.48 -2.46 5.48
CA THR A 266 -0.42 -3.53 4.47
C THR A 266 -0.90 -4.85 5.04
N VAL A 267 -0.26 -5.33 6.10
CA VAL A 267 -0.54 -6.67 6.63
C VAL A 267 -1.93 -6.73 7.26
N TYR A 268 -2.34 -5.69 8.00
CA TYR A 268 -3.69 -5.61 8.56
C TYR A 268 -4.74 -5.68 7.45
N GLN A 269 -4.57 -4.89 6.38
CA GLN A 269 -5.57 -4.80 5.31
C GLN A 269 -5.69 -6.10 4.52
N VAL A 270 -4.56 -6.75 4.23
CA VAL A 270 -4.54 -8.03 3.53
C VAL A 270 -5.20 -9.12 4.38
N LEU A 271 -4.85 -9.23 5.67
CA LEU A 271 -5.47 -10.19 6.57
C LEU A 271 -6.97 -9.93 6.75
N ALA A 272 -7.39 -8.67 6.93
CA ALA A 272 -8.79 -8.30 7.01
C ALA A 272 -9.55 -8.67 5.73
N SER A 273 -8.93 -8.49 4.56
CA SER A 273 -9.54 -8.84 3.28
C SER A 273 -9.67 -10.34 3.10
N LEU A 274 -8.65 -11.11 3.49
CA LEU A 274 -8.72 -12.58 3.50
C LEU A 274 -9.79 -13.09 4.47
N GLU A 275 -9.97 -12.45 5.63
CA GLU A 275 -11.06 -12.78 6.56
C GLU A 275 -12.44 -12.52 5.93
N VAL A 276 -12.61 -11.37 5.25
CA VAL A 276 -13.84 -11.08 4.50
C VAL A 276 -14.10 -12.15 3.44
N LEU A 277 -13.09 -12.49 2.62
CA LEU A 277 -13.20 -13.54 1.59
C LEU A 277 -13.60 -14.90 2.19
N ARG A 278 -12.98 -15.32 3.31
CA ARG A 278 -13.34 -16.57 4.02
C ARG A 278 -14.79 -16.58 4.48
N SER A 279 -15.27 -15.43 4.93
CA SER A 279 -16.62 -15.31 5.51
C SER A 279 -17.73 -15.20 4.47
N ASP A 280 -17.38 -14.96 3.21
CA ASP A 280 -18.34 -14.74 2.13
C ASP A 280 -18.67 -16.05 1.41
N SER A 281 -19.85 -16.60 1.71
CA SER A 281 -20.31 -17.86 1.12
C SER A 281 -20.58 -17.79 -0.39
N GLU A 282 -20.69 -16.59 -0.97
CA GLU A 282 -20.87 -16.44 -2.43
C GLU A 282 -19.60 -16.80 -3.20
N TYR A 283 -18.43 -16.76 -2.55
CA TYR A 283 -17.12 -17.05 -3.15
C TYR A 283 -16.56 -18.37 -2.63
N SER A 284 -17.09 -19.48 -3.16
CA SER A 284 -16.60 -20.81 -2.82
C SER A 284 -15.20 -21.05 -3.40
N LEU A 285 -14.22 -21.15 -2.52
CA LEU A 285 -12.84 -21.51 -2.87
C LEU A 285 -12.70 -23.03 -3.04
N THR A 286 -11.72 -23.45 -3.82
CA THR A 286 -11.29 -24.87 -3.83
C THR A 286 -10.80 -25.29 -2.45
N SER A 287 -10.88 -26.58 -2.09
CA SER A 287 -10.36 -27.06 -0.80
C SER A 287 -8.86 -26.81 -0.59
N ARG A 288 -8.10 -26.58 -1.66
CA ARG A 288 -6.68 -26.17 -1.59
C ARG A 288 -6.59 -24.72 -1.11
N SER A 289 -7.25 -23.81 -1.81
CA SER A 289 -7.27 -22.39 -1.49
C SER A 289 -7.84 -22.10 -0.11
N ASP A 290 -8.92 -22.79 0.27
CA ASP A 290 -9.53 -22.66 1.59
C ASP A 290 -8.53 -23.04 2.71
N ARG A 291 -7.79 -24.14 2.54
CA ARG A 291 -6.73 -24.54 3.49
C ARG A 291 -5.57 -23.55 3.55
N ALA A 292 -5.14 -23.01 2.40
CA ALA A 292 -4.07 -22.02 2.37
C ALA A 292 -4.49 -20.72 3.07
N LEU A 293 -5.68 -20.23 2.74
CA LEU A 293 -6.29 -19.07 3.39
C LEU A 293 -6.44 -19.28 4.90
N GLN A 294 -6.95 -20.43 5.32
CA GLN A 294 -7.07 -20.78 6.72
C GLN A 294 -5.70 -20.79 7.41
N GLY A 295 -4.67 -21.37 6.77
CA GLY A 295 -3.31 -21.39 7.30
C GLY A 295 -2.75 -19.98 7.57
N ILE A 296 -3.05 -19.02 6.68
CA ILE A 296 -2.66 -17.62 6.86
C ILE A 296 -3.41 -17.00 8.06
N LEU A 297 -4.74 -17.13 8.12
CA LEU A 297 -5.55 -16.45 9.13
C LEU A 297 -5.45 -17.07 10.53
N ASP A 298 -5.22 -18.38 10.64
CA ASP A 298 -5.14 -19.08 11.92
C ASP A 298 -3.75 -18.95 12.57
N ALA A 299 -2.76 -18.45 11.84
CA ALA A 299 -1.42 -18.17 12.36
C ALA A 299 -1.50 -17.28 13.62
N PRO A 300 -0.82 -17.64 14.73
CA PRO A 300 -0.92 -16.89 15.99
C PRO A 300 -0.62 -15.39 15.83
N ALA A 301 0.38 -15.06 15.02
CA ALA A 301 0.79 -13.69 14.79
C ALA A 301 -0.27 -12.90 13.98
N ALA A 302 -0.88 -13.53 12.96
CA ALA A 302 -1.96 -12.91 12.19
C ALA A 302 -3.16 -12.58 13.09
N ARG A 303 -3.52 -13.49 14.00
CA ARG A 303 -4.59 -13.26 14.99
C ARG A 303 -4.28 -12.11 15.94
N ALA A 304 -3.02 -11.96 16.37
CA ALA A 304 -2.62 -10.86 17.24
C ALA A 304 -2.76 -9.49 16.53
N VAL A 305 -2.35 -9.38 15.27
CA VAL A 305 -2.51 -8.15 14.47
C VAL A 305 -3.98 -7.83 14.20
N MET A 306 -4.78 -8.86 13.95
CA MET A 306 -6.21 -8.75 13.65
C MET A 306 -7.11 -8.63 14.88
N ASP A 307 -6.54 -8.55 16.09
CA ASP A 307 -7.36 -8.43 17.31
C ASP A 307 -8.24 -7.17 17.25
N ARG A 308 -9.51 -7.33 17.63
CA ARG A 308 -10.49 -6.24 17.61
C ARG A 308 -10.09 -5.09 18.53
N SER A 309 -9.35 -5.34 19.61
CA SER A 309 -8.80 -4.31 20.49
C SER A 309 -7.72 -3.46 19.82
N ALA A 310 -7.08 -3.97 18.77
CA ALA A 310 -6.06 -3.26 17.99
C ALA A 310 -6.63 -2.41 16.85
N ARG A 311 -7.92 -2.55 16.51
CA ARG A 311 -8.58 -1.73 15.49
C ARG A 311 -8.42 -0.21 15.69
N PRO A 312 -8.46 0.35 16.92
CA PRO A 312 -8.23 1.78 17.09
C PRO A 312 -6.79 2.19 16.79
N PHE A 313 -5.79 1.33 17.01
CA PHE A 313 -4.41 1.57 16.56
C PHE A 313 -4.33 1.71 15.05
N ARG A 314 -4.95 0.78 14.31
CA ARG A 314 -5.10 0.85 12.85
C ARG A 314 -5.76 2.16 12.43
N ASN A 315 -6.83 2.57 13.11
CA ASN A 315 -7.51 3.83 12.82
C ASN A 315 -6.63 5.06 13.10
N THR A 316 -5.78 5.03 14.12
CA THR A 316 -4.81 6.10 14.36
C THR A 316 -3.79 6.18 13.23
N LEU A 317 -3.21 5.06 12.81
CA LEU A 317 -2.25 5.07 11.70
C LEU A 317 -2.91 5.47 10.38
N MET A 318 -4.11 4.97 10.10
CA MET A 318 -4.86 5.26 8.86
C MET A 318 -5.40 6.70 8.81
N HIS A 319 -5.98 7.21 9.90
CA HIS A 319 -6.78 8.45 9.91
C HIS A 319 -6.24 9.55 10.84
N TYR A 320 -5.07 9.34 11.43
CA TYR A 320 -4.44 10.19 12.46
C TYR A 320 -5.25 10.38 13.75
N ASN A 321 -6.40 9.72 13.89
CA ASN A 321 -7.31 9.90 15.02
C ASN A 321 -6.95 8.95 16.16
N LEU A 322 -6.62 9.50 17.32
CA LEU A 322 -6.61 8.73 18.57
C LEU A 322 -8.03 8.30 18.96
N ASP A 323 -8.17 7.07 19.49
CA ASP A 323 -9.43 6.61 20.07
C ASP A 323 -9.89 7.53 21.20
N ARG A 324 -11.18 7.83 21.27
CA ARG A 324 -11.75 8.72 22.29
C ARG A 324 -11.66 8.14 23.71
N ARG A 325 -11.55 6.82 23.83
CA ARG A 325 -11.47 6.06 25.09
C ARG A 325 -10.03 5.86 25.56
N LEU A 326 -9.04 6.20 24.72
CA LEU A 326 -7.63 6.09 25.08
C LEU A 326 -7.31 7.02 26.26
N ASP A 327 -6.61 6.46 27.25
CA ASP A 327 -5.98 7.23 28.33
C ASP A 327 -4.85 8.09 27.76
N LEU A 328 -5.13 9.39 27.66
CA LEU A 328 -4.21 10.37 27.07
C LEU A 328 -2.91 10.54 27.87
N SER A 329 -2.86 10.11 29.14
CA SER A 329 -1.62 10.14 29.93
C SER A 329 -0.57 9.16 29.44
N LYS A 330 -0.97 8.16 28.63
CA LYS A 330 -0.07 7.16 28.03
C LYS A 330 0.54 7.61 26.70
N VAL A 331 0.04 8.72 26.12
CA VAL A 331 0.50 9.24 24.84
C VAL A 331 1.75 10.07 25.05
N ASP A 332 2.84 9.67 24.40
CA ASP A 332 4.10 10.41 24.41
C ASP A 332 4.54 10.76 22.99
N LEU A 333 4.53 12.05 22.66
CA LEU A 333 4.88 12.54 21.33
C LEU A 333 6.35 12.31 20.94
N ALA A 334 7.24 12.11 21.92
CA ALA A 334 8.65 11.81 21.68
C ALA A 334 8.91 10.31 21.46
N SER A 335 7.96 9.45 21.85
CA SER A 335 8.08 8.01 21.70
C SER A 335 7.68 7.55 20.28
N PRO A 336 8.26 6.45 19.77
CA PRO A 336 7.83 5.84 18.52
C PRO A 336 6.33 5.54 18.51
N VAL A 337 5.67 5.95 17.43
CA VAL A 337 4.21 5.81 17.25
C VAL A 337 3.43 6.29 18.48
N PHE A 338 3.92 7.36 19.10
CA PHE A 338 3.31 8.03 20.24
C PHE A 338 3.11 7.16 21.50
N ASN A 339 3.93 6.13 21.68
CA ASN A 339 3.78 5.08 22.72
C ASN A 339 2.42 4.34 22.65
N LEU A 340 1.80 4.26 21.47
CA LEU A 340 0.51 3.59 21.32
C LEU A 340 0.61 2.06 21.30
N ALA A 341 1.79 1.51 20.99
CA ALA A 341 2.01 0.06 20.96
C ALA A 341 1.58 -0.61 22.27
N SER A 342 2.10 -0.14 23.40
CA SER A 342 1.79 -0.65 24.74
C SER A 342 0.33 -0.46 25.15
N ALA A 343 -0.39 0.48 24.52
CA ALA A 343 -1.80 0.73 24.81
C ALA A 343 -2.75 -0.25 24.09
N TYR A 344 -2.36 -0.77 22.92
CA TYR A 344 -3.21 -1.61 22.08
C TYR A 344 -2.74 -3.06 21.97
N TYR A 345 -1.46 -3.32 22.25
CA TYR A 345 -0.84 -4.65 22.25
C TYR A 345 -0.23 -4.91 23.63
N PRO A 346 -1.03 -5.37 24.61
CA PRO A 346 -0.57 -5.55 26.00
C PRO A 346 0.51 -6.63 26.15
N ASP A 347 0.61 -7.55 25.18
CA ASP A 347 1.65 -8.59 25.16
C ASP A 347 3.01 -8.06 24.65
N CYS A 348 3.05 -6.85 24.07
CA CYS A 348 4.28 -6.17 23.67
C CYS A 348 4.81 -5.33 24.85
N ARG A 349 6.05 -5.56 25.28
CA ARG A 349 6.68 -4.79 26.37
C ARG A 349 7.08 -3.40 25.91
N ASP A 350 7.46 -3.28 24.63
CA ASP A 350 7.85 -2.03 24.01
C ASP A 350 7.48 -2.00 22.51
N PHE A 351 7.87 -0.92 21.83
CA PHE A 351 7.64 -0.78 20.40
C PHE A 351 8.46 -1.76 19.54
N GLY A 352 9.63 -2.20 20.03
CA GLY A 352 10.46 -3.21 19.35
C GLY A 352 9.74 -4.54 19.26
N ASP A 353 9.13 -5.00 20.36
CA ASP A 353 8.30 -6.23 20.36
C ASP A 353 7.16 -6.16 19.32
N LEU A 354 6.54 -4.98 19.13
CA LEU A 354 5.51 -4.78 18.10
C LEU A 354 6.12 -4.82 16.69
N VAL A 355 7.26 -4.19 16.46
CA VAL A 355 7.98 -4.22 15.17
C VAL A 355 8.31 -5.67 14.80
N ASP A 356 8.90 -6.43 15.72
CA ASP A 356 9.26 -7.84 15.51
C ASP A 356 8.02 -8.70 15.20
N MET A 357 6.90 -8.45 15.89
CA MET A 357 5.64 -9.12 15.58
C MET A 357 5.17 -8.79 14.16
N ILE A 358 5.18 -7.51 13.75
CA ILE A 358 4.76 -7.11 12.40
C ILE A 358 5.66 -7.70 11.31
N GLU A 359 6.99 -7.70 11.51
CA GLU A 359 7.92 -8.36 10.58
C GLU A 359 7.63 -9.85 10.46
N MET A 360 7.45 -10.54 11.59
CA MET A 360 7.14 -11.97 11.59
C MET A 360 5.85 -12.26 10.83
N VAL A 361 4.79 -11.47 11.04
CA VAL A 361 3.50 -11.65 10.35
C VAL A 361 3.65 -11.40 8.85
N LEU A 362 4.37 -10.34 8.46
CA LEU A 362 4.63 -10.02 7.06
C LEU A 362 5.39 -11.15 6.36
N VAL A 363 6.48 -11.64 6.95
CA VAL A 363 7.27 -12.75 6.39
C VAL A 363 6.44 -14.03 6.27
N GLN A 364 5.69 -14.39 7.32
CA GLN A 364 4.84 -15.59 7.31
C GLN A 364 3.71 -15.48 6.29
N THR A 365 3.03 -14.33 6.23
CA THR A 365 1.93 -14.08 5.28
C THR A 365 2.45 -14.07 3.84
N SER A 366 3.59 -13.42 3.61
CA SER A 366 4.25 -13.37 2.30
C SER A 366 4.68 -14.75 1.83
N ALA A 367 5.28 -15.58 2.69
CA ALA A 367 5.63 -16.95 2.33
C ALA A 367 4.39 -17.80 2.04
N ALA A 368 3.37 -17.75 2.90
CA ALA A 368 2.16 -18.56 2.73
C ALA A 368 1.33 -18.16 1.50
N ILE A 369 1.30 -16.86 1.13
CA ILE A 369 0.59 -16.40 -0.06
C ILE A 369 1.37 -16.72 -1.35
N ASP A 370 2.72 -16.72 -1.31
CA ASP A 370 3.54 -17.20 -2.42
C ASP A 370 3.32 -18.70 -2.63
N ASP A 371 3.37 -19.50 -1.56
CA ASP A 371 3.09 -20.95 -1.61
C ASP A 371 1.69 -21.22 -2.19
N TRP A 372 0.67 -20.48 -1.76
CA TRP A 372 -0.69 -20.60 -2.31
C TRP A 372 -0.74 -20.26 -3.81
N ALA A 373 -0.02 -19.22 -4.25
CA ALA A 373 0.00 -18.82 -5.65
C ALA A 373 0.68 -19.86 -6.56
N GLU A 374 1.61 -20.66 -6.04
CA GLU A 374 2.47 -21.58 -6.81
C GLU A 374 2.04 -23.06 -6.71
N SER A 375 1.11 -23.37 -5.81
CA SER A 375 0.61 -24.74 -5.53
C SER A 375 -0.31 -25.31 -6.61
#